data_AF-L5KDV1-F1
#
_entry.id   AF-L5KDV1-F1
#
_cell.length_a   1.000
_cell.length_b   1.000
_cell.length_c   1.000
_cell.angle_alpha   90.00
_cell.angle_beta   90.00
_cell.angle_gamma   90.00
#
_symmetry.space_group_name_H-M   'P 1'
#
loop_
_entity.id
_entity.type
_entity.pdbx_description
1 polymer ?
#
loop_
_entity_poly.entity_id
_entity_poly.type
_entity_poly.pdbx_seq_one_letter_code
_entity_poly.pdbx_strand_id
1 'polypeptide(L)'
;MIPSKILVYHHPSSSTSAEVYRPSSRRKKSLGDLFHNGYRVRSGPAALEKEEPQDFWHSLVSCCRVCASWGLRFLRALRLIQFSEILQFLNILKTSNSIKLVNLLSIFISTWLTAAGFIHLVENSGDPWENFQNNQALTYWECVYLLMVTMSTVGYGDVYAKTTLGRLFMVFFILGGLAMFASYVPEIIELIGNRKKYGGSYSAAMFARYVPEIAALILNRNKFGGTFNKHGGRKHIVVCGHITLESVSNFLKDFLHKDRDDVNVEIVFLHNISPNLELEALFKRHFTQVEFYQGSVLNPHDLARVKIESADACLILANKYCADPDAEDASNIMRVISIKNYHPKIRIITQMLQYHNKAHLLNIPSWNWKEGDDAICLAELKLGFIAQSCLAQGLSTMLANLFSMRSFIKPVHPTELTGPPL
;
A
#
# COMPACT_ATOMS: atom_id res chain seq x y z
N MET A 1 2.13 -44.32 47.53
CA MET A 1 0.90 -44.46 48.35
C MET A 1 1.07 -45.68 49.25
N ILE A 2 0.81 -45.55 50.55
CA ILE A 2 0.84 -46.67 51.51
C ILE A 2 -0.32 -47.62 51.15
N PRO A 3 -0.12 -48.95 51.05
CA PRO A 3 -1.20 -49.85 50.67
C PRO A 3 -2.27 -49.90 51.77
N SER A 4 -3.52 -49.68 51.38
CA SER A 4 -4.69 -49.85 52.23
C SER A 4 -4.82 -51.33 52.63
N LYS A 5 -4.58 -51.63 53.91
CA LYS A 5 -4.80 -52.97 54.48
C LYS A 5 -6.30 -53.21 54.67
N ILE A 6 -6.80 -54.33 54.18
CA ILE A 6 -8.17 -54.81 54.41
C ILE A 6 -8.15 -55.70 55.66
N LEU A 7 -9.05 -55.44 56.61
CA LEU A 7 -9.33 -56.29 57.77
C LEU A 7 -10.65 -57.03 57.51
N VAL A 8 -10.63 -58.36 57.58
CA VAL A 8 -11.82 -59.21 57.43
C VAL A 8 -12.15 -59.83 58.78
N TYR A 9 -13.39 -59.68 59.24
CA TYR A 9 -13.90 -60.29 60.47
C TYR A 9 -14.47 -61.69 60.18
N HIS A 10 -14.36 -62.61 61.13
CA HIS A 10 -15.10 -63.88 61.13
C HIS A 10 -15.79 -64.04 62.49
N HIS A 11 -17.12 -64.04 62.52
CA HIS A 11 -17.92 -64.56 63.63
C HIS A 11 -18.72 -65.76 63.11
N PRO A 12 -19.01 -66.80 63.92
CA PRO A 12 -19.78 -67.94 63.44
C PRO A 12 -21.25 -67.53 63.30
N SER A 13 -21.85 -67.93 62.19
CA SER A 13 -23.20 -67.62 61.70
C SER A 13 -23.41 -66.26 61.00
N SER A 14 -23.83 -66.34 59.73
CA SER A 14 -24.37 -65.29 58.82
C SER A 14 -23.44 -64.20 58.24
N SER A 15 -23.65 -63.97 56.92
CA SER A 15 -23.28 -62.81 56.08
C SER A 15 -21.92 -62.13 56.25
N THR A 16 -21.03 -62.35 55.27
CA THR A 16 -19.78 -61.60 55.08
C THR A 16 -20.10 -60.16 54.63
N SER A 17 -19.78 -59.17 55.45
CA SER A 17 -19.80 -57.75 55.07
C SER A 17 -18.38 -57.19 55.16
N ALA A 18 -17.96 -56.49 54.11
CA ALA A 18 -16.66 -55.83 54.03
C ALA A 18 -16.88 -54.31 54.02
N GLU A 19 -16.32 -53.60 54.99
CA GLU A 19 -16.34 -52.13 55.01
C GLU A 19 -14.94 -51.55 54.73
N VAL A 20 -14.91 -50.49 53.93
CA VAL A 20 -13.70 -49.73 53.61
C VAL A 20 -13.55 -48.59 54.62
N TYR A 21 -12.53 -48.68 55.48
CA TYR A 21 -12.22 -47.64 56.46
C TYR A 21 -11.69 -46.37 55.77
N ARG A 22 -12.34 -45.21 56.00
CA ARG A 22 -11.82 -43.89 55.61
C ARG A 22 -11.18 -43.18 56.82
N PRO A 23 -9.93 -42.70 56.74
CA PRO A 23 -9.25 -42.11 57.89
C PRO A 23 -9.77 -40.70 58.18
N SER A 24 -10.21 -40.45 59.42
CA SER A 24 -10.44 -39.10 59.93
C SER A 24 -9.15 -38.54 60.55
N SER A 25 -8.93 -37.25 60.36
CA SER A 25 -7.76 -36.51 60.83
C SER A 25 -7.76 -36.35 62.36
N ARG A 26 -7.29 -37.36 63.10
CA ARG A 26 -6.79 -37.21 64.48
C ARG A 26 -6.13 -38.49 65.00
N ARG A 27 -4.83 -38.38 65.35
CA ARG A 27 -4.00 -39.28 66.20
C ARG A 27 -3.64 -40.66 65.60
N LYS A 28 -2.36 -40.83 65.20
CA LYS A 28 -1.74 -42.14 64.89
C LYS A 28 -1.69 -42.98 66.18
N LYS A 29 -2.43 -44.09 66.25
CA LYS A 29 -2.19 -45.15 67.25
C LYS A 29 -1.13 -46.12 66.73
N SER A 30 -0.29 -46.60 67.63
CA SER A 30 0.85 -47.49 67.35
C SER A 30 0.37 -48.88 66.92
N LEU A 31 1.12 -49.53 66.04
CA LEU A 31 0.87 -50.86 65.45
C LEU A 31 0.73 -51.98 66.50
N GLY A 32 1.16 -51.74 67.74
CA GLY A 32 1.06 -52.68 68.87
C GLY A 32 -0.35 -52.85 69.45
N ASP A 33 -1.22 -51.85 69.37
CA ASP A 33 -2.58 -51.90 69.95
C ASP A 33 -3.53 -52.81 69.16
N LEU A 34 -3.19 -53.13 67.90
CA LEU A 34 -4.02 -53.94 67.00
C LEU A 34 -3.83 -55.45 67.17
N PHE A 35 -2.81 -55.93 67.90
CA PHE A 35 -2.58 -57.36 68.06
C PHE A 35 -3.32 -57.99 69.25
N HIS A 36 -3.82 -57.19 70.20
CA HIS A 36 -4.54 -57.71 71.37
C HIS A 36 -5.94 -58.26 71.07
N ASN A 37 -6.50 -57.95 69.89
CA ASN A 37 -7.88 -58.29 69.51
C ASN A 37 -7.98 -59.40 68.43
N GLY A 38 -6.93 -60.20 68.22
CA GLY A 38 -7.05 -61.45 67.46
C GLY A 38 -7.10 -61.34 65.92
N TYR A 39 -6.58 -60.27 65.32
CA TYR A 39 -6.58 -60.12 63.85
C TYR A 39 -5.42 -60.89 63.19
N ARG A 40 -5.74 -61.80 62.24
CA ARG A 40 -4.74 -62.53 61.44
C ARG A 40 -4.77 -62.05 59.98
N VAL A 41 -3.65 -61.51 59.50
CA VAL A 41 -3.49 -61.02 58.11
C VAL A 41 -2.96 -62.16 57.24
N ARG A 42 -3.60 -62.44 56.09
CA ARG A 42 -3.16 -63.44 55.12
C ARG A 42 -2.69 -62.74 53.83
N SER A 43 -1.43 -62.93 53.46
CA SER A 43 -0.84 -62.47 52.20
C SER A 43 -0.88 -63.58 51.16
N GLY A 44 -1.56 -63.36 50.02
CA GLY A 44 -1.59 -64.28 48.87
C GLY A 44 -0.43 -64.02 47.88
N PRO A 45 -0.12 -64.98 46.99
CA PRO A 45 1.08 -64.93 46.15
C PRO A 45 0.98 -63.92 45.00
N ALA A 46 2.14 -63.35 44.67
CA ALA A 46 2.36 -62.33 43.64
C ALA A 46 1.96 -62.84 42.24
N ALA A 47 1.05 -62.12 41.60
CA ALA A 47 0.79 -62.26 40.17
C ALA A 47 1.74 -61.33 39.40
N LEU A 48 2.38 -61.89 38.36
CA LEU A 48 3.17 -61.17 37.37
C LEU A 48 2.25 -60.23 36.55
N GLU A 49 2.24 -58.94 36.87
CA GLU A 49 1.66 -57.92 36.00
C GLU A 49 2.71 -57.49 34.96
N LYS A 50 2.37 -57.70 33.69
CA LYS A 50 2.99 -56.98 32.57
C LYS A 50 2.79 -55.49 32.81
N GLU A 51 3.87 -54.71 32.83
CA GLU A 51 3.81 -53.26 32.76
C GLU A 51 3.19 -52.84 31.41
N GLU A 52 1.88 -52.57 31.40
CA GLU A 52 1.25 -51.77 30.35
C GLU A 52 1.42 -50.26 30.68
N PRO A 53 1.60 -49.39 29.67
CA PRO A 53 1.99 -48.00 29.85
C PRO A 53 0.80 -47.11 30.26
N GLN A 54 0.25 -47.31 31.45
CA GLN A 54 -0.79 -46.43 32.01
C GLN A 54 -0.22 -45.12 32.57
N ASP A 55 1.04 -45.10 33.01
CA ASP A 55 1.68 -43.89 33.55
C ASP A 55 1.96 -42.82 32.47
N PHE A 56 2.22 -43.22 31.22
CA PHE A 56 2.46 -42.29 30.12
C PHE A 56 1.18 -41.54 29.70
N TRP A 57 0.06 -42.26 29.56
CA TRP A 57 -1.22 -41.66 29.18
C TRP A 57 -1.83 -40.81 30.29
N HIS A 58 -1.70 -41.20 31.56
CA HIS A 58 -2.16 -40.37 32.66
C HIS A 58 -1.28 -39.13 32.88
N SER A 59 0.02 -39.21 32.63
CA SER A 59 0.93 -38.05 32.61
C SER A 59 0.61 -37.10 31.45
N LEU A 60 0.35 -37.62 30.25
CA LEU A 60 -0.09 -36.83 29.09
C LEU A 60 -1.46 -36.18 29.31
N VAL A 61 -2.43 -36.87 29.90
CA VAL A 61 -3.78 -36.31 30.15
C VAL A 61 -3.77 -35.30 31.30
N SER A 62 -2.94 -35.50 32.32
CA SER A 62 -2.74 -34.52 33.41
C SER A 62 -1.98 -33.29 32.92
N CYS A 63 -0.92 -33.48 32.13
CA CYS A 63 -0.17 -32.42 31.47
C CYS A 63 -1.07 -31.65 30.47
N CYS A 64 -1.91 -32.34 29.69
CA CYS A 64 -2.92 -31.71 28.83
C CYS A 64 -3.97 -30.90 29.61
N ARG A 65 -4.38 -31.32 30.81
CA ARG A 65 -5.35 -30.55 31.63
C ARG A 65 -4.74 -29.30 32.28
N VAL A 66 -3.47 -29.33 32.65
CA VAL A 66 -2.73 -28.15 33.15
C VAL A 66 -2.35 -27.21 31.99
N CYS A 67 -1.93 -27.75 30.84
CA CYS A 67 -1.68 -27.00 29.61
C CYS A 67 -2.98 -26.39 29.02
N ALA A 68 -4.14 -27.05 29.15
CA ALA A 68 -5.40 -26.55 28.65
C ALA A 68 -6.00 -25.39 29.47
N SER A 69 -5.68 -25.28 30.76
CA SER A 69 -6.22 -24.21 31.62
C SER A 69 -5.32 -22.97 31.72
N TRP A 70 -4.00 -23.11 31.47
CA TRP A 70 -3.04 -22.00 31.54
C TRP A 70 -2.09 -21.86 30.33
N GLY A 71 -1.84 -22.91 29.55
CA GLY A 71 -0.79 -22.95 28.51
C GLY A 71 -1.18 -22.39 27.13
N LEU A 72 -2.42 -22.59 26.65
CA LEU A 72 -2.84 -22.18 25.29
C LEU A 72 -3.48 -20.78 25.20
N ARG A 73 -3.20 -19.90 26.18
CA ARG A 73 -3.80 -18.55 26.22
C ARG A 73 -3.43 -17.69 25.01
N PHE A 74 -2.30 -17.97 24.36
CA PHE A 74 -1.85 -17.27 23.16
C PHE A 74 -2.77 -17.48 21.94
N LEU A 75 -3.56 -18.55 21.90
CA LEU A 75 -4.55 -18.78 20.83
C LEU A 75 -5.62 -17.69 20.77
N ARG A 76 -5.78 -16.89 21.83
CA ARG A 76 -6.64 -15.70 21.81
C ARG A 76 -6.22 -14.69 20.75
N ALA A 77 -4.95 -14.65 20.34
CA ALA A 77 -4.46 -13.78 19.27
C ALA A 77 -5.08 -14.11 17.91
N LEU A 78 -5.52 -15.36 17.67
CA LEU A 78 -6.25 -15.72 16.43
C LEU A 78 -7.59 -15.00 16.29
N ARG A 79 -8.18 -14.51 17.39
CA ARG A 79 -9.40 -13.69 17.32
C ARG A 79 -9.18 -12.37 16.59
N LEU A 80 -7.93 -11.91 16.47
CA LEU A 80 -7.63 -10.72 15.69
C LEU A 80 -8.03 -10.90 14.22
N ILE A 81 -8.05 -12.12 13.66
CA ILE A 81 -8.47 -12.39 12.27
C ILE A 81 -9.84 -11.76 11.98
N GLN A 82 -10.78 -11.85 12.92
CA GLN A 82 -12.15 -11.30 12.81
C GLN A 82 -12.21 -9.76 12.89
N PHE A 83 -11.10 -9.09 13.22
CA PHE A 83 -11.05 -7.63 13.34
C PHE A 83 -11.42 -6.92 12.03
N SER A 84 -11.00 -7.46 10.88
CA SER A 84 -11.35 -6.91 9.58
C SER A 84 -12.85 -7.01 9.29
N GLU A 85 -13.51 -8.09 9.72
CA GLU A 85 -14.95 -8.30 9.59
C GLU A 85 -15.74 -7.37 10.52
N ILE A 86 -15.31 -7.24 11.78
CA ILE A 86 -15.94 -6.35 12.76
C ILE A 86 -15.91 -4.89 12.27
N LEU A 87 -14.79 -4.43 11.72
CA LEU A 87 -14.67 -3.07 11.19
C LEU A 87 -15.54 -2.83 9.94
N GLN A 88 -15.83 -3.89 9.17
CA GLN A 88 -16.79 -3.83 8.07
C GLN A 88 -18.23 -3.74 8.60
N PHE A 89 -18.61 -4.54 9.60
CA PHE A 89 -19.92 -4.45 10.24
C PHE A 89 -20.19 -3.08 10.86
N LEU A 90 -19.15 -2.42 11.41
CA LEU A 90 -19.24 -1.07 11.95
C LEU A 90 -19.26 0.05 10.88
N ASN A 91 -19.27 -0.29 9.58
CA ASN A 91 -19.23 0.66 8.46
C ASN A 91 -18.04 1.64 8.47
N ILE A 92 -16.93 1.28 9.13
CA ILE A 92 -15.70 2.08 9.19
C ILE A 92 -14.90 1.90 7.90
N LEU A 93 -14.79 0.65 7.42
CA LEU A 93 -14.07 0.32 6.18
C LEU A 93 -15.03 0.31 5.00
N LYS A 94 -14.90 1.31 4.12
CA LYS A 94 -15.80 1.50 2.96
C LYS A 94 -15.16 1.15 1.61
N THR A 95 -13.83 1.15 1.53
CA THR A 95 -13.11 0.94 0.26
C THR A 95 -12.51 -0.46 0.21
N SER A 96 -12.56 -1.10 -0.96
CA SER A 96 -11.98 -2.44 -1.19
C SER A 96 -10.49 -2.49 -0.76
N ASN A 97 -9.71 -1.46 -1.09
CA ASN A 97 -8.30 -1.36 -0.71
C ASN A 97 -8.11 -1.31 0.82
N SER A 98 -8.96 -0.58 1.54
CA SER A 98 -8.88 -0.51 3.01
C SER A 98 -9.25 -1.83 3.68
N ILE A 99 -10.25 -2.54 3.13
CA ILE A 99 -10.66 -3.87 3.61
C ILE A 99 -9.52 -4.88 3.41
N LYS A 100 -8.94 -4.91 2.20
CA LYS A 100 -7.82 -5.79 1.87
C LYS A 100 -6.61 -5.54 2.77
N LEU A 101 -6.25 -4.27 2.99
CA LEU A 101 -5.14 -3.88 3.86
C LEU A 101 -5.35 -4.32 5.32
N VAL A 102 -6.52 -4.04 5.90
CA VAL A 102 -6.80 -4.43 7.30
C VAL A 102 -6.85 -5.95 7.44
N ASN A 103 -7.35 -6.66 6.42
CA ASN A 103 -7.37 -8.12 6.42
C ASN A 103 -5.96 -8.71 6.43
N LEU A 104 -5.06 -8.23 5.55
CA LEU A 104 -3.66 -8.67 5.49
C LEU A 104 -2.92 -8.39 6.81
N LEU A 105 -3.06 -7.17 7.35
CA LEU A 105 -2.43 -6.82 8.63
C LEU A 105 -2.95 -7.68 9.79
N SER A 106 -4.25 -7.96 9.80
CA SER A 106 -4.87 -8.81 10.81
C SER A 106 -4.35 -10.25 10.78
N ILE A 107 -4.29 -10.86 9.60
CA ILE A 107 -3.74 -12.22 9.41
C ILE A 107 -2.26 -12.27 9.80
N PHE A 108 -1.48 -11.26 9.40
CA PHE A 108 -0.05 -11.17 9.73
C PHE A 108 0.19 -11.07 11.25
N ILE A 109 -0.45 -10.10 11.91
CA ILE A 109 -0.28 -9.86 13.35
C ILE A 109 -0.78 -11.04 14.17
N SER A 110 -1.94 -11.61 13.82
CA SER A 110 -2.49 -12.78 14.51
C SER A 110 -1.56 -13.98 14.43
N THR A 111 -1.05 -14.29 13.23
CA THR A 111 -0.15 -15.44 13.02
C THR A 111 1.18 -15.25 13.75
N TRP A 112 1.76 -14.04 13.70
CA TRP A 112 3.00 -13.71 14.39
C TRP A 112 2.88 -13.84 15.92
N LEU A 113 1.84 -13.26 16.53
CA LEU A 113 1.63 -13.32 17.98
C LEU A 113 1.30 -14.74 18.47
N THR A 114 0.58 -15.51 17.66
CA THR A 114 0.25 -16.91 17.98
C THR A 114 1.49 -17.80 17.93
N ALA A 115 2.34 -17.63 16.90
CA ALA A 115 3.61 -18.31 16.78
C ALA A 115 4.57 -17.94 17.95
N ALA A 116 4.61 -16.66 18.34
CA ALA A 116 5.41 -16.20 19.48
C ALA A 116 4.96 -16.83 20.80
N GLY A 117 3.65 -17.02 20.97
CA GLY A 117 3.09 -17.70 22.13
C GLY A 117 3.38 -19.19 22.16
N PHE A 118 3.41 -19.84 21.00
CA PHE A 118 3.78 -21.24 20.87
C PHE A 118 5.26 -21.46 21.26
N ILE A 119 6.19 -20.68 20.69
CA ILE A 119 7.62 -20.82 21.02
C ILE A 119 7.89 -20.44 22.49
N HIS A 120 7.20 -19.44 23.03
CA HIS A 120 7.28 -19.08 24.45
C HIS A 120 6.83 -20.23 25.36
N LEU A 121 5.77 -20.95 24.99
CA LEU A 121 5.32 -22.12 25.75
C LEU A 121 6.37 -23.24 25.68
N VAL A 122 6.89 -23.52 24.48
CA VAL A 122 7.85 -24.62 24.26
C VAL A 122 9.18 -24.37 24.98
N GLU A 123 9.77 -23.18 24.82
CA GLU A 123 11.08 -22.86 25.41
C GLU A 123 11.03 -22.75 26.94
N ASN A 124 9.94 -22.22 27.52
CA ASN A 124 9.80 -22.14 28.98
C ASN A 124 9.41 -23.48 29.62
N SER A 125 8.73 -24.36 28.89
CA SER A 125 8.39 -25.69 29.40
C SER A 125 9.59 -26.64 29.35
N GLY A 126 10.39 -26.59 28.28
CA GLY A 126 11.47 -27.54 28.01
C GLY A 126 10.98 -28.82 27.32
N ASP A 127 11.93 -29.66 26.89
CA ASP A 127 11.63 -30.91 26.19
C ASP A 127 11.23 -32.02 27.19
N PRO A 128 10.13 -32.77 26.94
CA PRO A 128 9.69 -33.85 27.84
C PRO A 128 10.70 -34.98 28.02
N TRP A 129 11.54 -35.23 27.01
CA TRP A 129 12.49 -36.36 26.99
C TRP A 129 13.78 -36.07 27.76
N GLU A 130 14.04 -34.81 28.07
CA GLU A 130 15.18 -34.35 28.90
C GLU A 130 14.73 -34.00 30.33
N ASN A 131 13.60 -34.57 30.79
CA ASN A 131 12.98 -34.27 32.08
C ASN A 131 12.79 -32.76 32.34
N PHE A 132 12.50 -31.97 31.28
CA PHE A 132 12.32 -30.51 31.35
C PHE A 132 13.53 -29.73 31.88
N GLN A 133 14.75 -30.29 31.82
CA GLN A 133 15.96 -29.62 32.31
C GLN A 133 16.51 -28.55 31.35
N ASN A 134 16.19 -28.64 30.05
CA ASN A 134 16.67 -27.72 29.02
C ASN A 134 15.76 -26.49 28.82
N ASN A 135 15.12 -26.02 29.90
CA ASN A 135 14.27 -24.85 29.84
C ASN A 135 15.09 -23.56 29.62
N GLN A 136 14.52 -22.65 28.85
CA GLN A 136 15.07 -21.32 28.66
C GLN A 136 14.01 -20.32 29.08
N ALA A 137 14.31 -19.57 30.15
CA ALA A 137 13.44 -18.51 30.64
C ALA A 137 13.45 -17.33 29.65
N LEU A 138 12.61 -17.43 28.62
CA LEU A 138 12.37 -16.36 27.65
C LEU A 138 11.05 -15.67 27.98
N THR A 139 11.09 -14.34 27.99
CA THR A 139 9.88 -13.54 28.05
C THR A 139 9.12 -13.63 26.72
N TYR A 140 7.80 -13.43 26.76
CA TYR A 140 6.98 -13.42 25.55
C TYR A 140 7.47 -12.41 24.51
N TRP A 141 7.96 -11.25 24.96
CA TRP A 141 8.44 -10.19 24.08
C TRP A 141 9.77 -10.52 23.41
N GLU A 142 10.65 -11.26 24.07
CA GLU A 142 11.88 -11.80 23.44
C GLU A 142 11.53 -12.82 22.36
N CYS A 143 10.49 -13.64 22.56
CA CYS A 143 9.97 -14.54 21.52
C CYS A 143 9.35 -13.78 20.34
N VAL A 144 8.60 -12.70 20.60
CA VAL A 144 8.04 -11.82 19.56
C VAL A 144 9.17 -11.21 18.71
N TYR A 145 10.23 -10.72 19.36
CA TYR A 145 11.44 -10.20 18.72
C TYR A 145 12.16 -11.27 17.90
N LEU A 146 12.40 -12.46 18.47
CA LEU A 146 13.01 -13.61 17.79
C LEU A 146 12.30 -13.93 16.48
N LEU A 147 10.97 -14.01 16.50
CA LEU A 147 10.20 -14.35 15.31
C LEU A 147 10.17 -13.22 14.28
N MET A 148 10.18 -11.95 14.69
CA MET A 148 10.26 -10.82 13.77
C MET A 148 11.60 -10.83 13.01
N VAL A 149 12.71 -10.98 13.74
CA VAL A 149 14.07 -11.04 13.20
C VAL A 149 14.26 -12.25 12.27
N THR A 150 13.60 -13.37 12.60
CA THR A 150 13.63 -14.59 11.78
C THR A 150 12.78 -14.44 10.50
N MET A 151 11.56 -13.91 10.59
CA MET A 151 10.70 -13.68 9.42
C MET A 151 11.30 -12.67 8.44
N SER A 152 12.00 -11.65 8.95
CA SER A 152 12.70 -10.67 8.11
C SER A 152 14.05 -11.16 7.57
N THR A 153 14.42 -12.42 7.82
CA THR A 153 15.70 -13.03 7.38
C THR A 153 16.97 -12.35 7.92
N VAL A 154 16.86 -11.61 9.02
CA VAL A 154 18.00 -10.87 9.60
C VAL A 154 18.88 -11.79 10.46
N GLY A 155 18.28 -12.56 11.37
CA GLY A 155 18.96 -13.62 12.13
C GLY A 155 20.19 -13.20 12.94
N TYR A 156 20.06 -12.23 13.85
CA TYR A 156 21.18 -11.76 14.69
C TYR A 156 21.86 -12.84 15.53
N GLY A 157 21.10 -13.87 15.96
CA GLY A 157 21.62 -14.98 16.77
C GLY A 157 21.83 -14.65 18.26
N ASP A 158 21.37 -13.49 18.71
CA ASP A 158 21.36 -13.04 20.10
C ASP A 158 20.34 -13.81 20.96
N VAL A 159 19.16 -14.06 20.40
CA VAL A 159 18.12 -14.94 20.97
C VAL A 159 17.87 -16.07 19.97
N TYR A 160 17.80 -17.31 20.46
CA TYR A 160 17.52 -18.48 19.63
C TYR A 160 16.88 -19.60 20.45
N ALA A 161 16.18 -20.52 19.77
CA ALA A 161 15.54 -21.69 20.36
C ALA A 161 16.57 -22.76 20.76
N LYS A 162 16.64 -23.11 22.04
CA LYS A 162 17.54 -24.16 22.53
C LYS A 162 16.88 -25.53 22.53
N THR A 163 15.57 -25.59 22.76
CA THR A 163 14.82 -26.85 22.80
C THR A 163 14.75 -27.50 21.43
N THR A 164 14.68 -28.82 21.40
CA THR A 164 14.56 -29.60 20.15
C THR A 164 13.20 -29.36 19.50
N LEU A 165 12.13 -29.30 20.31
CA LEU A 165 10.79 -28.95 19.83
C LEU A 165 10.73 -27.51 19.28
N GLY A 166 11.41 -26.57 19.94
CA GLY A 166 11.49 -25.19 19.48
C GLY A 166 12.24 -25.07 18.16
N ARG A 167 13.36 -25.77 17.99
CA ARG A 167 14.09 -25.83 16.71
C ARG A 167 13.27 -26.44 15.59
N LEU A 168 12.54 -27.53 15.86
CA LEU A 168 11.64 -28.14 14.88
C LEU A 168 10.56 -27.15 14.44
N PHE A 169 9.95 -26.43 15.39
CA PHE A 169 8.98 -25.39 15.08
C PHE A 169 9.58 -24.26 14.24
N MET A 170 10.80 -23.80 14.58
CA MET A 170 11.49 -22.75 13.83
C MET A 170 11.72 -23.15 12.37
N VAL A 171 12.02 -24.42 12.08
CA VAL A 171 12.16 -24.90 10.68
C VAL A 171 10.85 -24.73 9.90
N PHE A 172 9.72 -25.21 10.45
CA PHE A 172 8.41 -25.05 9.80
C PHE A 172 7.99 -23.58 9.70
N PHE A 173 8.27 -22.80 10.75
CA PHE A 173 7.96 -21.39 10.79
C PHE A 173 8.78 -20.57 9.79
N ILE A 174 10.05 -20.91 9.57
CA ILE A 174 10.88 -20.26 8.56
C ILE A 174 10.29 -20.52 7.17
N LEU A 175 9.93 -21.76 6.84
CA LEU A 175 9.34 -22.12 5.54
C LEU A 175 8.02 -21.37 5.28
N GLY A 176 7.10 -21.36 6.26
CA GLY A 176 5.81 -20.68 6.13
C GLY A 176 5.91 -19.15 6.24
N GLY A 177 6.72 -18.66 7.17
CA GLY A 177 6.92 -17.25 7.47
C GLY A 177 7.61 -16.50 6.33
N LEU A 178 8.61 -17.10 5.68
CA LEU A 178 9.23 -16.55 4.48
C LEU A 178 8.23 -16.36 3.33
N ALA A 179 7.39 -17.37 3.07
CA ALA A 179 6.40 -17.31 2.01
C ALA A 179 5.32 -16.24 2.28
N MET A 180 4.85 -16.14 3.53
CA MET A 180 3.91 -15.09 3.94
C MET A 180 4.54 -13.69 3.89
N PHE A 181 5.78 -13.54 4.36
CA PHE A 181 6.46 -12.25 4.37
C PHE A 181 6.74 -11.75 2.93
N ALA A 182 7.22 -12.63 2.06
CA ALA A 182 7.50 -12.32 0.66
C ALA A 182 6.24 -11.93 -0.14
N SER A 183 5.08 -12.47 0.20
CA SER A 183 3.81 -12.16 -0.48
C SER A 183 3.11 -10.93 0.10
N TYR A 184 3.08 -10.77 1.43
CA TYR A 184 2.32 -9.70 2.07
C TYR A 184 3.02 -8.34 2.04
N VAL A 185 4.35 -8.29 2.12
CA VAL A 185 5.08 -7.01 2.14
C VAL A 185 4.86 -6.20 0.84
N PRO A 186 5.04 -6.75 -0.37
CA PRO A 186 4.79 -6.02 -1.61
C PRO A 186 3.33 -5.54 -1.72
N GLU A 187 2.38 -6.38 -1.34
CA GLU A 187 0.95 -6.08 -1.43
C GLU A 187 0.53 -4.97 -0.46
N ILE A 188 1.07 -4.96 0.76
CA ILE A 188 0.89 -3.87 1.72
C ILE A 188 1.49 -2.57 1.17
N ILE A 189 2.68 -2.63 0.57
CA ILE A 189 3.35 -1.46 -0.03
C ILE A 189 2.50 -0.88 -1.16
N GLU A 190 1.97 -1.71 -2.06
CA GLU A 190 1.12 -1.27 -3.17
C GLU A 190 -0.20 -0.65 -2.68
N LEU A 191 -0.85 -1.28 -1.69
CA LEU A 191 -2.11 -0.79 -1.13
C LEU A 191 -1.94 0.53 -0.35
N ILE A 192 -0.81 0.72 0.33
CA ILE A 192 -0.47 1.98 0.99
C ILE A 192 -0.07 3.04 -0.06
N GLY A 193 0.63 2.64 -1.13
CA GLY A 193 1.09 3.51 -2.22
C GLY A 193 -0.04 4.15 -3.03
N ASN A 194 -1.19 3.49 -3.13
CA ASN A 194 -2.36 3.99 -3.87
C ASN A 194 -3.17 5.11 -3.17
N ARG A 195 -2.70 5.66 -2.02
CA ARG A 195 -3.38 6.81 -1.39
C ARG A 195 -3.09 8.13 -2.12
N LYS A 196 -4.14 8.83 -2.56
CA LYS A 196 -4.07 10.21 -3.10
C LYS A 196 -3.51 11.15 -2.03
N LYS A 197 -2.32 11.72 -2.27
CA LYS A 197 -1.56 12.53 -1.29
C LYS A 197 -2.07 13.96 -1.10
N TYR A 198 -2.77 14.55 -2.07
CA TYR A 198 -3.12 15.96 -2.03
C TYR A 198 -4.60 16.18 -2.32
N GLY A 199 -5.43 15.89 -1.32
CA GLY A 199 -6.66 16.64 -1.10
C GLY A 199 -6.44 17.55 0.10
N GLY A 200 -5.93 18.77 -0.11
CA GLY A 200 -5.80 19.79 0.95
C GLY A 200 -4.37 20.21 1.32
N SER A 201 -4.25 21.49 1.73
CA SER A 201 -3.02 22.28 1.90
C SER A 201 -2.01 21.77 2.94
N TYR A 202 -0.73 21.85 2.56
CA TYR A 202 0.51 22.00 3.34
C TYR A 202 0.46 21.77 4.87
N SER A 203 0.73 20.55 5.33
CA SER A 203 1.24 20.32 6.71
C SER A 203 2.21 19.13 6.84
N ALA A 204 2.55 18.43 5.75
CA ALA A 204 3.36 17.20 5.82
C ALA A 204 4.89 17.41 5.67
N ALA A 205 5.37 18.66 5.74
CA ALA A 205 6.79 18.99 5.55
C ALA A 205 7.67 18.65 6.77
N MET A 206 7.09 18.43 7.95
CA MET A 206 7.86 18.28 9.19
C MET A 206 8.43 16.86 9.40
N PHE A 207 7.73 15.83 8.91
CA PHE A 207 8.15 14.42 9.09
C PHE A 207 9.22 13.97 8.08
N ALA A 208 9.28 14.62 6.91
CA ALA A 208 10.22 14.28 5.83
C ALA A 208 11.69 14.68 6.12
N ARG A 209 11.93 15.38 7.24
CA ARG A 209 13.27 15.87 7.63
C ARG A 209 14.09 14.84 8.42
N TYR A 210 13.47 13.79 8.98
CA TYR A 210 14.11 12.90 9.93
C TYR A 210 14.55 11.53 9.37
N VAL A 211 13.95 11.03 8.27
CA VAL A 211 14.36 9.75 7.66
C VAL A 211 14.22 9.78 6.12
N PRO A 212 15.30 10.07 5.36
CA PRO A 212 15.23 10.28 3.90
C PRO A 212 14.87 9.02 3.11
N GLU A 213 15.37 7.86 3.51
CA GLU A 213 15.21 6.59 2.77
C GLU A 213 13.79 6.00 2.90
N ILE A 214 13.23 6.03 4.10
CA ILE A 214 11.82 5.67 4.33
C ILE A 214 10.90 6.74 3.72
N ALA A 215 11.30 8.02 3.74
CA ALA A 215 10.56 9.06 3.05
C ALA A 215 10.55 8.84 1.53
N ALA A 216 11.64 8.41 0.89
CA ALA A 216 11.64 8.13 -0.56
C ALA A 216 10.66 6.99 -0.94
N LEU A 217 10.57 5.94 -0.11
CA LEU A 217 9.63 4.82 -0.31
C LEU A 217 8.17 5.20 0.06
N ILE A 218 7.95 5.96 1.13
CA ILE A 218 6.62 6.44 1.54
C ILE A 218 6.14 7.60 0.64
N LEU A 219 7.03 8.40 0.04
CA LEU A 219 6.72 9.56 -0.81
C LEU A 219 6.61 9.21 -2.30
N ASN A 220 6.60 7.93 -2.68
CA ASN A 220 6.22 7.46 -4.01
C ASN A 220 4.70 7.63 -4.23
N ARG A 221 4.25 8.86 -4.07
CA ARG A 221 2.87 9.31 -3.94
C ARG A 221 2.50 10.07 -5.20
N ASN A 222 1.28 9.89 -5.71
CA ASN A 222 0.77 10.60 -6.90
C ASN A 222 1.02 12.11 -6.84
N LYS A 223 2.11 12.53 -7.48
CA LYS A 223 2.69 13.87 -7.50
C LYS A 223 1.75 14.91 -8.12
N PHE A 224 0.77 14.44 -8.89
CA PHE A 224 -0.04 15.23 -9.81
C PHE A 224 -1.53 15.31 -9.43
N GLY A 225 -1.92 14.85 -8.24
CA GLY A 225 -3.32 14.78 -7.79
C GLY A 225 -3.88 16.04 -7.09
N GLY A 226 -3.09 17.11 -6.92
CA GLY A 226 -3.49 18.29 -6.15
C GLY A 226 -4.49 19.21 -6.85
N THR A 227 -4.85 20.33 -6.19
CA THR A 227 -5.66 21.43 -6.73
C THR A 227 -4.78 22.62 -7.09
N PHE A 228 -5.12 23.30 -8.18
CA PHE A 228 -4.41 24.49 -8.65
C PHE A 228 -4.61 25.68 -7.72
N ASN A 229 -3.51 26.23 -7.23
CA ASN A 229 -3.51 27.41 -6.37
C ASN A 229 -3.12 28.65 -7.17
N LYS A 230 -4.11 29.23 -7.85
CA LYS A 230 -3.97 30.51 -8.56
C LYS A 230 -3.29 31.57 -7.69
N HIS A 231 -2.13 32.06 -8.13
CA HIS A 231 -1.47 33.21 -7.54
C HIS A 231 -2.26 34.48 -7.85
N GLY A 232 -2.48 35.34 -6.83
CA GLY A 232 -3.22 36.58 -6.99
C GLY A 232 -2.59 37.47 -8.08
N GLY A 233 -3.39 37.88 -9.06
CA GLY A 233 -2.97 38.77 -10.15
C GLY A 233 -2.37 38.09 -11.39
N ARG A 234 -2.10 36.78 -11.35
CA ARG A 234 -1.65 36.03 -12.54
C ARG A 234 -2.81 35.41 -13.29
N LYS A 235 -2.76 35.50 -14.61
CA LYS A 235 -3.62 34.72 -15.50
C LYS A 235 -3.03 33.33 -15.64
N HIS A 236 -3.88 32.34 -15.87
CA HIS A 236 -3.42 31.00 -16.20
C HIS A 236 -4.19 30.44 -17.38
N ILE A 237 -3.54 29.56 -18.13
CA ILE A 237 -4.13 28.80 -19.22
C ILE A 237 -4.15 27.32 -18.85
N VAL A 238 -5.17 26.61 -19.32
CA VAL A 238 -5.27 25.15 -19.13
C VAL A 238 -4.98 24.46 -20.46
N VAL A 239 -3.97 23.59 -20.49
CA VAL A 239 -3.60 22.81 -21.68
C VAL A 239 -3.99 21.35 -21.45
N CYS A 240 -4.74 20.77 -22.39
CA CYS A 240 -5.20 19.38 -22.34
C CYS A 240 -5.15 18.73 -23.72
N GLY A 241 -5.65 17.49 -23.83
CA GLY A 241 -5.61 16.71 -25.06
C GLY A 241 -4.40 15.78 -25.10
N HIS A 242 -3.72 15.72 -26.24
CA HIS A 242 -2.54 14.87 -26.44
C HIS A 242 -1.28 15.55 -25.90
N ILE A 243 -0.86 15.16 -24.68
CA ILE A 243 0.28 15.74 -23.97
C ILE A 243 1.45 14.74 -23.99
N THR A 244 2.49 15.08 -24.74
CA THR A 244 3.72 14.31 -24.92
C THR A 244 4.94 15.24 -24.83
N LEU A 245 6.15 14.68 -24.69
CA LEU A 245 7.37 15.48 -24.65
C LEU A 245 7.49 16.40 -25.88
N GLU A 246 7.24 15.87 -27.07
CA GLU A 246 7.37 16.63 -28.32
C GLU A 246 6.34 17.76 -28.41
N SER A 247 5.06 17.46 -28.16
CA SER A 247 3.99 18.44 -28.22
C SER A 247 4.18 19.56 -27.21
N VAL A 248 4.51 19.21 -25.96
CA VAL A 248 4.76 20.17 -24.88
C VAL A 248 6.03 20.98 -25.13
N SER A 249 7.13 20.36 -25.56
CA SER A 249 8.37 21.07 -25.82
C SER A 249 8.21 22.11 -26.93
N ASN A 250 7.53 21.76 -28.03
CA ASN A 250 7.26 22.69 -29.12
C ASN A 250 6.36 23.83 -28.65
N PHE A 251 5.30 23.51 -27.90
CA PHE A 251 4.39 24.51 -27.34
C PHE A 251 5.11 25.49 -26.39
N LEU A 252 5.86 24.97 -25.41
CA LEU A 252 6.55 25.80 -24.42
C LEU A 252 7.63 26.68 -25.07
N LYS A 253 8.33 26.18 -26.10
CA LYS A 253 9.37 26.94 -26.81
C LYS A 253 8.82 28.21 -27.46
N ASP A 254 7.64 28.13 -28.06
CA ASP A 254 7.00 29.27 -28.72
C ASP A 254 6.22 30.16 -27.74
N PHE A 255 5.60 29.55 -26.71
CA PHE A 255 4.76 30.25 -25.75
C PHE A 255 5.57 31.01 -24.68
N LEU A 256 6.63 30.41 -24.14
CA LEU A 256 7.50 31.00 -23.12
C LEU A 256 8.77 31.64 -23.74
N HIS A 257 8.71 32.01 -25.01
CA HIS A 257 9.85 32.59 -25.69
C HIS A 257 10.20 33.97 -25.10
N LYS A 258 11.51 34.23 -24.91
CA LYS A 258 12.04 35.47 -24.32
C LYS A 258 11.67 36.77 -25.06
N ASP A 259 11.34 36.66 -26.35
CA ASP A 259 10.97 37.80 -27.20
C ASP A 259 9.47 38.15 -27.07
N ARG A 260 8.74 37.53 -26.13
CA ARG A 260 7.37 37.89 -25.78
C ARG A 260 7.36 38.79 -24.55
N ASP A 261 6.62 39.89 -24.63
CA ASP A 261 6.52 40.91 -23.58
C ASP A 261 5.67 40.44 -22.37
N ASP A 262 4.68 39.56 -22.60
CA ASP A 262 3.75 39.07 -21.58
C ASP A 262 4.14 37.67 -21.05
N VAL A 263 4.99 37.63 -20.01
CA VAL A 263 5.48 36.38 -19.38
C VAL A 263 4.76 36.01 -18.08
N ASN A 264 3.72 36.75 -17.70
CA ASN A 264 3.01 36.56 -16.42
C ASN A 264 1.77 35.65 -16.56
N VAL A 265 1.90 34.58 -17.36
CA VAL A 265 0.87 33.56 -17.55
C VAL A 265 1.38 32.22 -17.05
N GLU A 266 0.62 31.58 -16.15
CA GLU A 266 0.90 30.23 -15.67
C GLU A 266 0.23 29.19 -16.59
N ILE A 267 0.92 28.09 -16.85
CA ILE A 267 0.49 27.03 -17.75
C ILE A 267 0.17 25.79 -16.92
N VAL A 268 -1.10 25.39 -16.94
CA VAL A 268 -1.61 24.25 -16.18
C VAL A 268 -1.93 23.12 -17.16
N PHE A 269 -1.12 22.06 -17.16
CA PHE A 269 -1.38 20.86 -17.94
C PHE A 269 -2.34 19.92 -17.22
N LEU A 270 -3.36 19.41 -17.92
CA LEU A 270 -4.30 18.42 -17.40
C LEU A 270 -4.35 17.20 -18.33
N HIS A 271 -3.84 16.05 -17.85
CA HIS A 271 -3.81 14.80 -18.61
C HIS A 271 -4.09 13.58 -17.73
N ASN A 272 -4.70 12.53 -18.27
CA ASN A 272 -5.05 11.34 -17.49
C ASN A 272 -3.85 10.41 -17.23
N ILE A 273 -2.87 10.40 -18.14
CA ILE A 273 -1.65 9.61 -18.05
C ILE A 273 -0.58 10.41 -17.30
N SER A 274 0.12 9.76 -16.36
CA SER A 274 1.24 10.38 -15.65
C SER A 274 2.42 10.67 -16.61
N PRO A 275 3.12 11.80 -16.46
CA PRO A 275 4.24 12.15 -17.31
C PRO A 275 5.39 11.15 -17.16
N ASN A 276 6.12 10.90 -18.25
CA ASN A 276 7.36 10.14 -18.21
C ASN A 276 8.48 10.98 -17.56
N LEU A 277 9.62 10.34 -17.23
CA LEU A 277 10.75 11.02 -16.56
C LEU A 277 11.29 12.23 -17.35
N GLU A 278 11.25 12.17 -18.68
CA GLU A 278 11.70 13.26 -19.55
C GLU A 278 10.77 14.48 -19.48
N LEU A 279 9.45 14.25 -19.55
CA LEU A 279 8.45 15.30 -19.43
C LEU A 279 8.41 15.87 -18.00
N GLU A 280 8.64 15.04 -16.99
CA GLU A 280 8.86 15.52 -15.63
C GLU A 280 10.08 16.43 -15.50
N ALA A 281 11.19 16.09 -16.16
CA ALA A 281 12.38 16.93 -16.19
C ALA A 281 12.09 18.27 -16.89
N LEU A 282 11.30 18.24 -17.97
CA LEU A 282 10.87 19.46 -18.68
C LEU A 282 10.02 20.37 -17.79
N PHE A 283 9.06 19.81 -17.04
CA PHE A 283 8.25 20.58 -16.09
C PHE A 283 9.08 21.14 -14.93
N LYS A 284 10.04 20.37 -14.40
CA LYS A 284 10.94 20.87 -13.35
C LYS A 284 11.82 22.03 -13.82
N ARG A 285 12.21 22.07 -15.09
CA ARG A 285 12.98 23.20 -15.67
C ARG A 285 12.16 24.50 -15.69
N HIS A 286 10.84 24.41 -15.80
CA HIS A 286 9.92 25.56 -15.85
C HIS A 286 9.00 25.63 -14.62
N PHE A 287 9.51 25.24 -13.44
CA PHE A 287 8.70 25.03 -12.24
C PHE A 287 7.89 26.27 -11.78
N THR A 288 8.34 27.49 -12.09
CA THR A 288 7.66 28.73 -11.70
C THR A 288 6.47 29.08 -12.58
N GLN A 289 6.38 28.51 -13.78
CA GLN A 289 5.39 28.86 -14.80
C GLN A 289 4.54 27.65 -15.23
N VAL A 290 5.01 26.42 -15.01
CA VAL A 290 4.36 25.21 -15.51
C VAL A 290 4.02 24.26 -14.37
N GLU A 291 2.75 23.89 -14.30
CA GLU A 291 2.24 22.89 -13.37
C GLU A 291 1.51 21.78 -14.14
N PHE A 292 1.59 20.54 -13.64
CA PHE A 292 0.92 19.39 -14.23
C PHE A 292 -0.02 18.73 -13.22
N TYR A 293 -1.23 18.42 -13.68
CA TYR A 293 -2.24 17.70 -12.92
C TYR A 293 -2.71 16.46 -13.68
N GLN A 294 -2.78 15.34 -12.96
CA GLN A 294 -3.28 14.09 -13.50
C GLN A 294 -4.80 14.04 -13.36
N GLY A 295 -5.54 14.06 -14.46
CA GLY A 295 -7.00 14.03 -14.48
C GLY A 295 -7.56 14.12 -15.91
N SER A 296 -8.88 14.10 -16.04
CA SER A 296 -9.55 14.20 -17.35
C SER A 296 -10.44 15.43 -17.41
N VAL A 297 -10.39 16.17 -18.51
CA VAL A 297 -11.33 17.28 -18.78
C VAL A 297 -12.78 16.82 -18.94
N LEU A 298 -13.02 15.51 -19.11
CA LEU A 298 -14.37 14.93 -19.13
C LEU A 298 -14.99 14.82 -17.74
N ASN A 299 -14.19 14.98 -16.68
CA ASN A 299 -14.64 14.94 -15.30
C ASN A 299 -14.77 16.37 -14.73
N PRO A 300 -15.97 16.82 -14.33
CA PRO A 300 -16.16 18.18 -13.82
C PRO A 300 -15.37 18.46 -12.53
N HIS A 301 -15.07 17.44 -11.72
CA HIS A 301 -14.23 17.62 -10.53
C HIS A 301 -12.78 17.98 -10.89
N ASP A 302 -12.25 17.45 -11.98
CA ASP A 302 -10.90 17.78 -12.44
C ASP A 302 -10.86 19.18 -13.07
N LEU A 303 -11.93 19.61 -13.73
CA LEU A 303 -12.10 20.98 -14.23
C LEU A 303 -12.13 22.01 -13.10
N ALA A 304 -12.86 21.73 -12.02
CA ALA A 304 -12.84 22.55 -10.80
C ALA A 304 -11.43 22.59 -10.18
N ARG A 305 -10.74 21.45 -10.18
CA ARG A 305 -9.40 21.30 -9.60
C ARG A 305 -8.34 22.16 -10.31
N VAL A 306 -8.44 22.32 -11.63
CA VAL A 306 -7.57 23.22 -12.41
C VAL A 306 -8.10 24.66 -12.52
N LYS A 307 -9.19 24.98 -11.81
CA LYS A 307 -9.84 26.30 -11.78
C LYS A 307 -10.17 26.83 -13.18
N ILE A 308 -10.77 25.99 -14.02
CA ILE A 308 -11.11 26.33 -15.42
C ILE A 308 -11.99 27.60 -15.51
N GLU A 309 -12.85 27.82 -14.52
CA GLU A 309 -13.74 28.99 -14.39
C GLU A 309 -13.02 30.34 -14.29
N SER A 310 -11.74 30.34 -13.90
CA SER A 310 -10.93 31.54 -13.75
C SER A 310 -9.70 31.55 -14.67
N ALA A 311 -9.62 30.57 -15.58
CA ALA A 311 -8.60 30.47 -16.61
C ALA A 311 -8.91 31.46 -17.74
N ASP A 312 -7.87 31.99 -18.37
CA ASP A 312 -7.99 32.95 -19.48
C ASP A 312 -8.36 32.23 -20.79
N ALA A 313 -7.81 31.04 -21.00
CA ALA A 313 -8.12 30.18 -22.14
C ALA A 313 -7.84 28.70 -21.83
N CYS A 314 -8.47 27.81 -22.60
CA CYS A 314 -8.15 26.40 -22.63
C CYS A 314 -7.65 25.98 -24.02
N LEU A 315 -6.48 25.34 -24.07
CA LEU A 315 -5.88 24.84 -25.30
C LEU A 315 -6.00 23.32 -25.35
N ILE A 316 -6.47 22.79 -26.49
CA ILE A 316 -6.64 21.35 -26.72
C ILE A 316 -5.71 20.92 -27.85
N LEU A 317 -4.70 20.12 -27.50
CA LEU A 317 -3.72 19.58 -28.43
C LEU A 317 -4.21 18.25 -29.02
N ALA A 318 -3.99 18.04 -30.32
CA ALA A 318 -4.37 16.82 -31.01
C ALA A 318 -3.15 15.92 -31.30
N ASN A 319 -3.33 14.60 -31.29
CA ASN A 319 -2.32 13.68 -31.78
C ASN A 319 -2.25 13.72 -33.32
N LYS A 320 -1.24 14.40 -33.87
CA LYS A 320 -1.02 14.53 -35.32
C LYS A 320 -0.72 13.20 -36.04
N TYR A 321 -0.32 12.17 -35.30
CA TYR A 321 0.13 10.88 -35.81
C TYR A 321 -0.78 9.72 -35.34
N CYS A 322 -2.05 10.01 -35.07
CA CYS A 322 -3.04 8.99 -34.72
C CYS A 322 -3.37 8.07 -35.91
N ALA A 323 -3.80 6.84 -35.61
CA ALA A 323 -4.22 5.87 -36.63
C ALA A 323 -5.53 6.28 -37.34
N ASP A 324 -6.47 6.82 -36.56
CA ASP A 324 -7.76 7.29 -37.05
C ASP A 324 -7.95 8.78 -36.68
N PRO A 325 -7.79 9.70 -37.66
CA PRO A 325 -7.96 11.13 -37.45
C PRO A 325 -9.37 11.54 -37.01
N ASP A 326 -10.40 10.83 -37.46
CA ASP A 326 -11.79 11.17 -37.15
C ASP A 326 -12.12 10.82 -35.70
N ALA A 327 -11.60 9.70 -35.20
CA ALA A 327 -11.73 9.32 -33.80
C ALA A 327 -11.00 10.30 -32.84
N GLU A 328 -9.82 10.80 -33.23
CA GLU A 328 -9.07 11.80 -32.45
C GLU A 328 -9.81 13.14 -32.42
N ASP A 329 -10.34 13.60 -33.56
CA ASP A 329 -11.15 14.81 -33.66
C ASP A 329 -12.45 14.70 -32.87
N ALA A 330 -13.15 13.56 -32.96
CA ALA A 330 -14.34 13.30 -32.15
C ALA A 330 -14.02 13.37 -30.65
N SER A 331 -12.88 12.83 -30.23
CA SER A 331 -12.39 12.92 -28.85
C SER A 331 -12.13 14.37 -28.44
N ASN A 332 -11.54 15.20 -29.30
CA ASN A 332 -11.32 16.62 -29.03
C ASN A 332 -12.63 17.41 -28.96
N ILE A 333 -13.58 17.16 -29.86
CA ILE A 333 -14.92 17.76 -29.81
C ILE A 333 -15.61 17.44 -28.47
N MET A 334 -15.52 16.19 -28.00
CA MET A 334 -16.07 15.82 -26.67
C MET A 334 -15.39 16.58 -25.52
N ARG A 335 -14.08 16.85 -25.60
CA ARG A 335 -13.39 17.69 -24.62
C ARG A 335 -13.90 19.13 -24.65
N VAL A 336 -14.12 19.70 -25.84
CA VAL A 336 -14.74 21.03 -26.00
C VAL A 336 -16.11 21.08 -25.36
N ILE A 337 -16.98 20.10 -25.65
CA ILE A 337 -18.33 20.02 -25.07
C ILE A 337 -18.26 19.97 -23.55
N SER A 338 -17.41 19.14 -22.97
CA SER A 338 -17.26 19.02 -21.52
C SER A 338 -16.87 20.35 -20.87
N ILE A 339 -15.90 21.06 -21.44
CA ILE A 339 -15.42 22.35 -20.93
C ILE A 339 -16.49 23.43 -21.08
N LYS A 340 -17.13 23.54 -22.24
CA LYS A 340 -18.20 24.53 -22.49
C LYS A 340 -19.45 24.27 -21.66
N ASN A 341 -19.76 23.01 -21.34
CA ASN A 341 -20.84 22.66 -20.41
C ASN A 341 -20.52 23.08 -18.97
N TYR A 342 -19.24 23.03 -18.56
CA TYR A 342 -18.82 23.48 -17.23
C TYR A 342 -18.73 25.01 -17.13
N HIS A 343 -18.09 25.68 -18.10
CA HIS A 343 -17.96 27.13 -18.14
C HIS A 343 -18.11 27.66 -19.58
N PRO A 344 -19.31 28.09 -20.01
CA PRO A 344 -19.59 28.46 -21.40
C PRO A 344 -18.74 29.62 -21.96
N LYS A 345 -18.34 30.56 -21.10
CA LYS A 345 -17.66 31.82 -21.49
C LYS A 345 -16.15 31.68 -21.66
N ILE A 346 -15.57 30.50 -21.43
CA ILE A 346 -14.12 30.31 -21.58
C ILE A 346 -13.74 30.32 -23.06
N ARG A 347 -12.63 30.97 -23.39
CA ARG A 347 -12.02 30.89 -24.71
C ARG A 347 -11.37 29.52 -24.91
N ILE A 348 -11.73 28.80 -25.97
CA ILE A 348 -11.14 27.52 -26.32
C ILE A 348 -10.41 27.59 -27.66
N ILE A 349 -9.15 27.13 -27.68
CA ILE A 349 -8.38 26.95 -28.91
C ILE A 349 -8.10 25.46 -29.07
N THR A 350 -8.66 24.84 -30.11
CA THR A 350 -8.51 23.40 -30.36
C THR A 350 -7.84 23.12 -31.69
N GLN A 351 -7.05 22.05 -31.75
CA GLN A 351 -6.53 21.50 -33.00
C GLN A 351 -7.51 20.46 -33.55
N MET A 352 -7.80 20.56 -34.84
CA MET A 352 -8.59 19.59 -35.60
C MET A 352 -7.73 19.01 -36.72
N LEU A 353 -7.85 17.73 -37.01
CA LEU A 353 -7.10 17.06 -38.06
C LEU A 353 -7.83 17.18 -39.39
N GLN A 354 -9.13 16.89 -39.43
CA GLN A 354 -9.95 16.94 -40.65
C GLN A 354 -10.84 18.19 -40.70
N TYR A 355 -11.05 18.69 -41.92
CA TYR A 355 -11.84 19.91 -42.14
C TYR A 355 -13.33 19.69 -41.87
N HIS A 356 -13.91 18.56 -42.27
CA HIS A 356 -15.34 18.31 -42.08
C HIS A 356 -15.73 18.24 -40.59
N ASN A 357 -14.84 17.75 -39.73
CA ASN A 357 -15.10 17.65 -38.30
C ASN A 357 -15.19 19.03 -37.62
N LYS A 358 -14.58 20.06 -38.20
CA LYS A 358 -14.66 21.46 -37.72
C LYS A 358 -16.10 21.96 -37.67
N ALA A 359 -16.97 21.50 -38.58
CA ALA A 359 -18.37 21.90 -38.61
C ALA A 359 -19.14 21.49 -37.35
N HIS A 360 -18.75 20.38 -36.69
CA HIS A 360 -19.39 19.94 -35.45
C HIS A 360 -19.17 20.91 -34.29
N LEU A 361 -18.07 21.66 -34.27
CA LEU A 361 -17.82 22.68 -33.24
C LEU A 361 -18.81 23.85 -33.35
N LEU A 362 -19.19 24.23 -34.56
CA LEU A 362 -20.16 25.31 -34.81
C LEU A 362 -21.58 24.95 -34.37
N ASN A 363 -21.87 23.65 -34.22
CA ASN A 363 -23.16 23.18 -33.72
C ASN A 363 -23.25 23.25 -32.18
N ILE A 364 -22.14 23.50 -31.48
CA ILE A 364 -22.13 23.66 -30.02
C ILE A 364 -22.68 25.06 -29.70
N PRO A 365 -23.77 25.20 -28.93
CA PRO A 365 -24.43 26.49 -28.73
C PRO A 365 -23.56 27.51 -27.99
N SER A 366 -22.64 27.05 -27.15
CA SER A 366 -21.70 27.87 -26.38
C SER A 366 -20.40 28.17 -27.13
N TRP A 367 -20.25 27.70 -28.38
CA TRP A 367 -19.08 28.00 -29.20
C TRP A 367 -19.24 29.35 -29.89
N ASN A 368 -18.38 30.30 -29.54
CA ASN A 368 -18.47 31.68 -29.99
C ASN A 368 -17.14 32.16 -30.58
N TRP A 369 -17.06 32.09 -31.92
CA TRP A 369 -15.90 32.58 -32.68
C TRP A 369 -15.64 34.08 -32.50
N LYS A 370 -16.66 34.88 -32.11
CA LYS A 370 -16.48 36.32 -31.85
C LYS A 370 -15.77 36.59 -30.51
N GLU A 371 -15.86 35.66 -29.56
CA GLU A 371 -15.15 35.72 -28.27
C GLU A 371 -13.77 35.04 -28.33
N GLY A 372 -13.35 34.59 -29.52
CA GLY A 372 -12.02 34.02 -29.76
C GLY A 372 -11.94 32.50 -29.62
N ASP A 373 -13.08 31.79 -29.69
CA ASP A 373 -13.06 30.34 -29.84
C ASP A 373 -12.57 29.96 -31.23
N ASP A 374 -11.36 29.39 -31.30
CA ASP A 374 -10.64 29.15 -32.53
C ASP A 374 -10.40 27.64 -32.75
N ALA A 375 -10.75 27.15 -33.94
CA ALA A 375 -10.48 25.78 -34.36
C ALA A 375 -9.39 25.76 -35.44
N ILE A 376 -8.18 25.37 -35.04
CA ILE A 376 -7.02 25.27 -35.93
C ILE A 376 -7.07 23.94 -36.66
N CYS A 377 -7.57 23.95 -37.90
CA CYS A 377 -7.59 22.75 -38.73
C CYS A 377 -6.24 22.54 -39.42
N LEU A 378 -5.55 21.44 -39.07
CA LEU A 378 -4.21 21.14 -39.58
C LEU A 378 -4.23 20.75 -41.06
N ALA A 379 -5.22 19.98 -41.53
CA ALA A 379 -5.34 19.65 -42.95
C ALA A 379 -5.61 20.90 -43.80
N GLU A 380 -6.50 21.78 -43.34
CA GLU A 380 -6.83 23.05 -44.00
C GLU A 380 -5.60 23.94 -44.16
N LEU A 381 -4.86 24.19 -43.07
CA LEU A 381 -3.67 25.04 -43.09
C LEU A 381 -2.52 24.40 -43.87
N LYS A 382 -2.27 23.10 -43.69
CA LYS A 382 -1.18 22.39 -44.37
C LYS A 382 -1.37 22.39 -45.89
N LEU A 383 -2.56 21.99 -46.35
CA LEU A 383 -2.86 21.96 -47.79
C LEU A 383 -2.98 23.38 -48.35
N GLY A 384 -3.52 24.34 -47.60
CA GLY A 384 -3.56 25.75 -47.97
C GLY A 384 -2.17 26.34 -48.20
N PHE A 385 -1.22 26.12 -47.29
CA PHE A 385 0.15 26.62 -47.46
C PHE A 385 0.88 25.99 -48.63
N ILE A 386 0.65 24.69 -48.90
CA ILE A 386 1.20 24.02 -50.08
C ILE A 386 0.59 24.61 -51.35
N ALA A 387 -0.73 24.79 -51.41
CA ALA A 387 -1.42 25.37 -52.55
C ALA A 387 -0.95 26.80 -52.86
N GLN A 388 -0.77 27.64 -51.83
CA GLN A 388 -0.21 28.98 -51.98
C GLN A 388 1.25 28.95 -52.46
N SER A 389 2.02 27.94 -52.06
CA SER A 389 3.39 27.75 -52.54
C SER A 389 3.47 27.33 -54.01
N CYS A 390 2.39 26.77 -54.57
CA CYS A 390 2.29 26.52 -56.01
C CYS A 390 2.14 27.82 -56.82
N LEU A 391 1.58 28.87 -56.21
CA LEU A 391 1.50 30.20 -56.84
C LEU A 391 2.81 30.97 -56.70
N ALA A 392 3.41 30.93 -55.50
CA ALA A 392 4.67 31.59 -55.20
C ALA A 392 5.59 30.65 -54.40
N GLN A 393 6.63 30.14 -55.06
CA GLN A 393 7.57 29.20 -54.44
C GLN A 393 8.23 29.84 -53.19
N GLY A 394 8.27 29.08 -52.10
CA GLY A 394 8.84 29.52 -50.82
C GLY A 394 7.86 30.23 -49.87
N LEU A 395 6.64 30.53 -50.32
CA LEU A 395 5.63 31.24 -49.51
C LEU A 395 5.26 30.49 -48.22
N SER A 396 5.08 29.16 -48.26
CA SER A 396 4.83 28.35 -47.05
C SER A 396 5.90 28.51 -45.99
N THR A 397 7.17 28.52 -46.39
CA THR A 397 8.30 28.66 -45.45
C THR A 397 8.36 30.07 -44.87
N MET A 398 8.08 31.08 -45.70
CA MET A 398 7.96 32.46 -45.24
C MET A 398 6.85 32.61 -44.19
N LEU A 399 5.64 32.10 -44.47
CA LEU A 399 4.52 32.15 -43.54
C LEU A 399 4.81 31.37 -42.25
N ALA A 400 5.37 30.17 -42.33
CA ALA A 400 5.73 29.39 -41.14
C ALA A 400 6.73 30.14 -40.23
N ASN A 401 7.66 30.89 -40.82
CA ASN A 401 8.63 31.70 -40.08
C ASN A 401 8.02 32.96 -39.45
N LEU A 402 6.88 33.46 -39.95
CA LEU A 402 6.19 34.61 -39.35
C LEU A 402 5.50 34.25 -38.03
N PHE A 403 5.00 33.02 -37.89
CA PHE A 403 4.30 32.59 -36.68
C PHE A 403 5.23 31.96 -35.63
N SER A 404 6.39 31.45 -36.06
CA SER A 404 7.36 30.81 -35.16
C SER A 404 8.21 31.87 -34.46
N MET A 405 8.24 31.85 -33.12
CA MET A 405 9.16 32.72 -32.38
C MET A 405 10.58 32.21 -32.57
N ARG A 406 11.45 33.03 -33.18
CA ARG A 406 12.85 32.68 -33.43
C ARG A 406 13.75 33.81 -32.94
N SER A 407 14.62 33.52 -31.99
CA SER A 407 15.62 34.48 -31.55
C SER A 407 16.69 34.68 -32.61
N PHE A 408 17.03 35.94 -32.89
CA PHE A 408 18.21 36.27 -33.68
C PHE A 408 19.47 35.91 -32.88
N ILE A 409 20.21 34.89 -33.33
CA ILE A 409 21.55 34.61 -32.79
C ILE A 409 22.49 35.57 -33.53
N LYS A 410 22.98 36.61 -32.85
CA LYS A 410 24.08 37.41 -33.40
C LYS A 410 25.26 36.46 -33.65
N PRO A 411 25.82 36.40 -34.87
CA PRO A 411 27.07 35.70 -35.08
C PRO A 411 28.12 36.38 -34.20
N VAL A 412 28.69 35.62 -33.26
CA VAL A 412 29.82 36.09 -32.45
C VAL A 412 30.99 36.24 -33.42
N HIS A 413 31.39 37.48 -33.72
CA HIS A 413 32.61 37.71 -34.47
C HIS A 413 33.80 37.28 -33.59
N PRO A 414 34.77 36.50 -34.12
CA PRO A 414 35.92 36.00 -33.35
C PRO A 414 36.82 37.09 -32.72
N THR A 415 36.61 38.36 -33.06
CA THR A 415 37.44 39.49 -32.63
C THR A 415 37.15 39.97 -31.20
N GLU A 416 36.12 39.47 -30.52
CA GLU A 416 35.79 39.84 -29.13
C GLU A 416 36.35 38.88 -28.07
N LEU A 417 37.11 37.85 -28.47
CA LEU A 417 37.72 36.88 -27.56
C LEU A 417 39.11 37.29 -27.02
N THR A 418 39.64 38.45 -27.39
CA THR A 418 40.89 38.98 -26.81
C THR A 418 40.59 40.02 -25.74
N GLY A 419 40.20 39.56 -24.55
CA GLY A 419 40.39 40.35 -23.33
C GLY A 419 41.89 40.48 -23.03
N PRO A 420 42.35 41.60 -22.42
CA PRO A 420 43.75 41.75 -22.08
C PRO A 420 44.14 40.72 -21.01
N PRO A 421 45.38 40.20 -21.03
CA PRO A 421 45.84 39.30 -19.98
C PRO A 421 45.95 40.11 -18.67
N LEU A 422 45.25 39.65 -17.63
CA LEU A 422 45.54 39.95 -16.23
C LEU A 422 45.51 38.66 -15.43
#